data_AF-A0A090X4B3-F1
#
_entry.id   AF-A0A090X4B3-F1
#
_cell.length_a   1.000
_cell.length_b   1.000
_cell.length_c   1.000
_cell.angle_alpha   90.00
_cell.angle_beta   90.00
_cell.angle_gamma   90.00
#
_symmetry.space_group_name_H-M   'P 1'
#
loop_
_entity.id
_entity.type
_entity.pdbx_description
1 polymer ?
#
loop_
_entity_poly.entity_id
_entity_poly.type
_entity_poly.pdbx_seq_one_letter_code
_entity_poly.pdbx_strand_id
1 'polypeptide(L)'
;MFEVEYNNYKYQGVKVAGNVRNNIFDGNLIANDRNLKLNFTGLVDFSETVNKYDFEAKVEYANLNALNFVKKDSISIFKSTVKMNMNASNYDDAYGKISFRKTNYKNENDTYYFDEFDISSRFSEGLRYIEINSPDIIEGDFKGKFKFKELKKLFENSIGYIYTNYIPNEVEANQSVDFNFTIYNKIVEVIYPELQLAKNTFIRGQVESDESQFKLTFKSPKIKLQNYFANNIELQVDNSNPVFNTYVEIDSLNTKYYNVSNFNLINVTVNDTLFMRSEFNGGKRNKDNFNLSFYHTINEANESVIGFKQSDVTIKDNKWNINELQDKFHKISFDKKLTKLISISLELIMKMKKLNSPDS
;
A
#
# COMPACT_ATOMS: atom_id res chain seq x y z
N MET A 1 -5.14 10.67 44.62
CA MET A 1 -4.55 10.69 43.27
C MET A 1 -3.63 9.51 43.20
N PHE A 2 -3.74 8.72 42.14
CA PHE A 2 -2.97 7.50 41.95
C PHE A 2 -1.83 7.74 40.98
N GLU A 3 -0.85 6.86 41.09
CA GLU A 3 0.20 6.68 40.12
C GLU A 3 0.03 5.29 39.52
N VAL A 4 0.12 5.19 38.19
CA VAL A 4 -0.05 3.92 37.48
C VAL A 4 1.11 3.77 36.51
N GLU A 5 1.71 2.59 36.47
CA GLU A 5 2.74 2.27 35.49
C GLU A 5 2.13 1.41 34.38
N TYR A 6 2.27 1.88 33.14
CA TYR A 6 1.83 1.15 31.96
C TYR A 6 2.70 1.52 30.76
N ASN A 7 2.96 0.57 29.87
CA ASN A 7 3.79 0.77 28.67
C ASN A 7 5.14 1.48 28.96
N ASN A 8 5.82 1.08 30.04
CA ASN A 8 7.08 1.69 30.50
C ASN A 8 6.99 3.21 30.72
N TYR A 9 5.81 3.72 31.11
CA TYR A 9 5.58 5.11 31.47
C TYR A 9 4.81 5.17 32.79
N LYS A 10 5.24 6.09 33.67
CA LYS A 10 4.65 6.32 34.99
C LYS A 10 3.68 7.49 34.91
N TYR A 11 2.39 7.17 34.85
CA TYR A 11 1.30 8.13 34.75
C TYR A 11 1.01 8.76 36.11
N GLN A 12 0.95 10.09 36.14
CA GLN A 12 0.66 10.86 37.36
C GLN A 12 -0.69 11.58 37.28
N GLY A 13 -1.23 11.96 38.43
CA GLY A 13 -2.45 12.76 38.49
C GLY A 13 -3.71 12.01 38.03
N VAL A 14 -3.71 10.68 38.14
CA VAL A 14 -4.86 9.84 37.76
C VAL A 14 -5.87 9.82 38.90
N LYS A 15 -7.14 10.04 38.56
CA LYS A 15 -8.29 9.92 39.45
C LYS A 15 -9.27 8.93 38.83
N VAL A 16 -9.73 7.98 39.62
CA VAL A 16 -10.68 6.94 39.19
C VAL A 16 -11.89 7.02 40.13
N ALA A 17 -13.07 7.03 39.56
CA ALA A 17 -14.34 6.98 40.27
C ALA A 17 -15.26 6.01 39.53
N GLY A 18 -15.38 4.79 40.05
CA GLY A 18 -16.12 3.71 39.41
C GLY A 18 -16.02 2.42 40.20
N ASN A 19 -16.72 1.40 39.73
CA ASN A 19 -16.67 0.07 40.30
C ASN A 19 -15.61 -0.74 39.55
N VAL A 20 -14.66 -1.31 40.31
CA VAL A 20 -13.72 -2.32 39.79
C VAL A 20 -14.02 -3.62 40.51
N ARG A 21 -14.63 -4.59 39.83
CA ARG A 21 -14.92 -5.91 40.40
C ARG A 21 -14.91 -6.97 39.32
N ASN A 22 -14.34 -8.15 39.62
CA ASN A 22 -14.32 -9.30 38.71
C ASN A 22 -13.77 -8.94 37.31
N ASN A 23 -12.71 -8.13 37.25
CA ASN A 23 -12.11 -7.63 36.00
C ASN A 23 -13.03 -6.74 35.14
N ILE A 24 -14.11 -6.21 35.72
CA ILE A 24 -14.99 -5.22 35.10
C ILE A 24 -14.65 -3.87 35.71
N PHE A 25 -14.40 -2.89 34.85
CA PHE A 25 -14.34 -1.47 35.19
C PHE A 25 -15.57 -0.78 34.63
N ASP A 26 -16.36 -0.14 35.49
CA ASP A 26 -17.46 0.73 35.08
C ASP A 26 -17.36 2.06 35.86
N GLY A 27 -17.07 3.14 35.14
CA GLY A 27 -17.09 4.47 35.71
C GLY A 27 -16.24 5.49 34.97
N ASN A 28 -15.68 6.43 35.72
CA ASN A 28 -14.96 7.58 35.23
C ASN A 28 -13.48 7.51 35.59
N LEU A 29 -12.62 7.86 34.62
CA LEU A 29 -11.19 8.02 34.81
C LEU A 29 -10.76 9.37 34.25
N ILE A 30 -10.05 10.15 35.07
CA ILE A 30 -9.45 11.42 34.67
C ILE A 30 -7.95 11.30 34.84
N ALA A 31 -7.19 11.52 33.77
CA ALA A 31 -5.73 11.64 33.82
C ALA A 31 -5.33 13.09 33.55
N ASN A 32 -4.57 13.67 34.47
CA ASN A 32 -3.95 14.99 34.33
C ASN A 32 -2.42 14.86 34.44
N ASP A 33 -1.85 14.07 33.52
CA ASP A 33 -0.43 13.86 33.39
C ASP A 33 0.18 14.87 32.42
N ARG A 34 1.48 15.17 32.55
CA ARG A 34 2.20 16.07 31.62
C ARG A 34 2.12 15.64 30.15
N ASN A 35 1.98 14.33 29.89
CA ASN A 35 1.91 13.72 28.56
C ASN A 35 0.52 13.18 28.21
N LEU A 36 -0.46 13.23 29.14
CA LEU A 36 -1.82 12.76 28.91
C LEU A 36 -2.86 13.58 29.69
N LYS A 37 -3.77 14.22 28.95
CA LYS A 37 -5.00 14.82 29.45
C LYS A 37 -6.19 14.08 28.86
N LEU A 38 -6.83 13.27 29.69
CA LEU A 38 -7.90 12.35 29.29
C LEU A 38 -9.05 12.42 30.29
N ASN A 39 -10.28 12.48 29.76
CA ASN A 39 -11.49 12.13 30.51
C ASN A 39 -12.10 10.90 29.85
N PHE A 40 -12.26 9.83 30.61
CA PHE A 40 -12.85 8.57 30.20
C PHE A 40 -14.11 8.32 31.01
N THR A 41 -15.16 7.85 30.35
CA THR A 41 -16.41 7.39 30.99
C THR A 41 -16.91 6.14 30.27
N GLY A 42 -17.16 5.08 31.01
CA GLY A 42 -17.84 3.89 30.48
C GLY A 42 -17.36 2.58 31.08
N LEU A 43 -17.65 1.52 30.36
CA LEU A 43 -17.45 0.13 30.72
C LEU A 43 -16.29 -0.47 29.92
N VAL A 44 -15.41 -1.17 30.65
CA VAL A 44 -14.45 -2.10 30.10
C VAL A 44 -14.58 -3.42 30.88
N ASP A 45 -14.96 -4.47 30.19
CA ASP A 45 -15.22 -5.80 30.76
C ASP A 45 -14.17 -6.80 30.24
N PHE A 46 -13.27 -7.22 31.13
CA PHE A 46 -12.26 -8.26 30.89
C PHE A 46 -12.61 -9.59 31.59
N SER A 47 -13.88 -9.79 31.98
CA SER A 47 -14.32 -10.99 32.71
C SER A 47 -14.56 -12.20 31.82
N GLU A 48 -14.78 -11.98 30.53
CA GLU A 48 -15.02 -13.01 29.52
C GLU A 48 -13.80 -13.20 28.59
N THR A 49 -13.82 -14.25 27.77
CA THR A 49 -12.76 -14.50 26.76
C THR A 49 -12.74 -13.43 25.68
N VAL A 50 -13.91 -12.88 25.33
CA VAL A 50 -14.08 -11.76 24.43
C VAL A 50 -14.37 -10.52 25.27
N ASN A 51 -13.45 -9.57 25.29
CA ASN A 51 -13.59 -8.37 26.10
C ASN A 51 -14.66 -7.45 25.52
N LYS A 52 -15.39 -6.73 26.39
CA LYS A 52 -16.40 -5.75 25.99
C LYS A 52 -15.93 -4.35 26.31
N TYR A 53 -16.11 -3.44 25.36
CA TYR A 53 -15.75 -2.05 25.45
C TYR A 53 -16.97 -1.21 25.11
N ASP A 54 -17.45 -0.41 26.05
CA ASP A 54 -18.53 0.56 25.82
C ASP A 54 -18.20 1.85 26.56
N PHE A 55 -17.50 2.76 25.88
CA PHE A 55 -16.96 3.96 26.51
C PHE A 55 -16.87 5.17 25.59
N GLU A 56 -16.76 6.33 26.21
CA GLU A 56 -16.32 7.57 25.61
C GLU A 56 -15.03 8.06 26.28
N ALA A 57 -14.03 8.41 25.47
CA ALA A 57 -12.75 8.93 25.88
C ALA A 57 -12.49 10.27 25.17
N LYS A 58 -12.50 11.37 25.94
CA LYS A 58 -12.11 12.70 25.48
C LYS A 58 -10.63 12.90 25.77
N VAL A 59 -9.80 12.74 24.73
CA VAL A 59 -8.36 13.00 24.77
C VAL A 59 -8.12 14.45 24.36
N GLU A 60 -7.85 15.31 25.34
CA GLU A 60 -7.53 16.72 25.08
C GLU A 60 -6.06 16.90 24.68
N TYR A 61 -5.20 15.97 25.10
CA TYR A 61 -3.79 15.92 24.76
C TYR A 61 -3.22 14.53 25.09
N ALA A 62 -2.53 13.91 24.14
CA ALA A 62 -1.68 12.75 24.38
C ALA A 62 -0.39 12.87 23.57
N ASN A 63 0.76 12.83 24.24
CA ASN A 63 2.05 12.72 23.56
C ASN A 63 2.42 11.24 23.40
N LEU A 64 2.00 10.64 22.30
CA LEU A 64 2.14 9.20 22.03
C LEU A 64 3.62 8.76 21.95
N ASN A 65 4.54 9.65 21.60
CA ASN A 65 5.97 9.34 21.64
C ASN A 65 6.49 9.21 23.08
N ALA A 66 6.17 10.19 23.93
CA ALA A 66 6.54 10.18 25.35
C ALA A 66 5.85 9.06 26.13
N LEU A 67 4.62 8.70 25.73
CA LEU A 67 3.85 7.58 26.27
C LEU A 67 4.22 6.21 25.67
N ASN A 68 5.27 6.15 24.84
CA ASN A 68 5.79 4.94 24.21
C ASN A 68 4.85 4.20 23.24
N PHE A 69 3.82 4.84 22.69
CA PHE A 69 2.94 4.26 21.67
C PHE A 69 3.45 4.47 20.24
N VAL A 70 4.16 5.57 19.97
CA VAL A 70 4.71 5.90 18.65
C VAL A 70 6.19 6.24 18.76
N LYS A 71 7.07 5.36 18.28
CA LYS A 71 8.53 5.56 18.34
C LYS A 71 9.18 5.99 17.04
N LYS A 72 8.49 5.81 15.92
CA LYS A 72 8.96 6.19 14.59
C LYS A 72 9.15 7.71 14.48
N ASP A 73 8.20 8.47 15.01
CA ASP A 73 8.16 9.93 14.92
C ASP A 73 8.69 10.55 16.21
N SER A 74 9.50 11.60 16.08
CA SER A 74 10.00 12.45 17.17
C SER A 74 8.90 13.27 17.86
N ILE A 75 7.83 13.58 17.13
CA ILE A 75 6.62 14.24 17.62
C ILE A 75 5.43 13.35 17.27
N SER A 76 4.54 13.10 18.23
CA SER A 76 3.29 12.38 17.98
C SER A 76 2.24 12.84 19.00
N ILE A 77 1.53 13.93 18.68
CA ILE A 77 0.51 14.53 19.54
C ILE A 77 -0.87 14.16 19.01
N PHE A 78 -1.70 13.56 19.86
CA PHE A 78 -3.04 13.13 19.52
C PHE A 78 -4.09 13.84 20.39
N LYS A 79 -5.19 14.25 19.75
CA LYS A 79 -6.40 14.75 20.39
C LYS A 79 -7.61 14.20 19.66
N SER A 80 -8.62 13.75 20.38
CA SER A 80 -9.86 13.26 19.79
C SER A 80 -10.91 13.06 20.88
N THR A 81 -12.18 13.13 20.52
CA THR A 81 -13.21 12.37 21.23
C THR A 81 -13.30 11.00 20.56
N VAL A 82 -13.19 9.94 21.35
CA VAL A 82 -13.28 8.55 20.90
C VAL A 82 -14.48 7.92 21.57
N LYS A 83 -15.39 7.33 20.80
CA LYS A 83 -16.48 6.51 21.30
C LYS A 83 -16.32 5.10 20.78
N MET A 84 -16.37 4.11 21.65
CA MET A 84 -16.16 2.71 21.30
C MET A 84 -17.30 1.89 21.88
N ASN A 85 -17.95 1.10 21.03
CA ASN A 85 -18.89 0.06 21.42
C ASN A 85 -18.50 -1.19 20.64
N MET A 86 -17.66 -2.04 21.24
CA MET A 86 -16.98 -3.12 20.53
C MET A 86 -16.74 -4.30 21.47
N ASN A 87 -16.78 -5.49 20.91
CA ASN A 87 -16.38 -6.73 21.55
C ASN A 87 -15.19 -7.28 20.78
N ALA A 88 -14.09 -7.56 21.48
CA ALA A 88 -12.86 -8.05 20.84
C ALA A 88 -11.93 -8.69 21.87
N SER A 89 -11.41 -9.88 21.56
CA SER A 89 -10.20 -10.40 22.21
C SER A 89 -8.94 -10.05 21.40
N ASN A 90 -9.09 -9.89 20.08
CA ASN A 90 -8.03 -9.54 19.14
C ASN A 90 -8.61 -8.88 17.87
N TYR A 91 -7.76 -8.60 16.87
CA TYR A 91 -8.22 -7.94 15.63
C TYR A 91 -9.07 -8.83 14.72
N ASP A 92 -8.94 -10.16 14.81
CA ASP A 92 -9.64 -11.11 13.95
C ASP A 92 -11.08 -11.35 14.41
N ASP A 93 -11.36 -11.24 15.71
CA ASP A 93 -12.71 -11.43 16.29
C ASP A 93 -13.43 -10.12 16.63
N ALA A 94 -12.79 -8.96 16.43
CA ALA A 94 -13.37 -7.67 16.75
C ALA A 94 -14.66 -7.38 15.97
N TYR A 95 -15.75 -7.08 16.68
CA TYR A 95 -17.03 -6.64 16.12
C TYR A 95 -17.65 -5.50 16.95
N GLY A 96 -18.33 -4.59 16.28
CA GLY A 96 -18.88 -3.35 16.85
C GLY A 96 -18.40 -2.11 16.10
N LYS A 97 -18.39 -0.95 16.75
CA LYS A 97 -18.05 0.34 16.15
C LYS A 97 -17.06 1.11 17.03
N ILE A 98 -16.12 1.79 16.40
CA ILE A 98 -15.30 2.82 17.00
C ILE A 98 -15.41 4.11 16.17
N SER A 99 -15.54 5.22 16.87
CA SER A 99 -15.84 6.53 16.32
C SER A 99 -14.89 7.57 16.86
N PHE A 100 -14.21 8.27 15.97
CA PHE A 100 -13.32 9.37 16.29
C PHE A 100 -13.96 10.68 15.80
N ARG A 101 -13.98 11.69 16.66
CA ARG A 101 -14.56 13.01 16.36
C ARG A 101 -13.58 14.11 16.71
N LYS A 102 -13.52 15.13 15.86
CA LYS A 102 -12.67 16.32 16.01
C LYS A 102 -11.22 15.92 16.31
N THR A 103 -10.72 14.98 15.52
CA THR A 103 -9.40 14.40 15.70
C THR A 103 -8.34 15.35 15.17
N ASN A 104 -7.30 15.55 15.97
CA ASN A 104 -6.08 16.24 15.57
C ASN A 104 -4.91 15.31 15.84
N TYR A 105 -4.15 14.99 14.80
CA TYR A 105 -2.89 14.27 14.92
C TYR A 105 -1.76 15.12 14.39
N LYS A 106 -0.75 15.38 15.20
CA LYS A 106 0.45 16.10 14.79
C LYS A 106 1.65 15.17 14.87
N ASN A 107 2.36 15.02 13.75
CA ASN A 107 3.69 14.41 13.73
C ASN A 107 4.76 15.46 13.42
N GLU A 108 5.98 15.00 13.13
CA GLU A 108 7.10 15.85 12.75
C GLU A 108 6.98 16.49 11.35
N ASN A 109 6.08 15.96 10.51
CA ASN A 109 5.90 16.40 9.12
C ASN A 109 4.74 17.38 8.96
N ASP A 110 3.60 17.11 9.60
CA ASP A 110 2.40 17.94 9.46
C ASP A 110 1.43 17.78 10.65
N THR A 111 0.33 18.54 10.60
CA THR A 111 -0.83 18.41 11.47
C THR A 111 -2.06 18.06 10.66
N TYR A 112 -2.68 16.92 11.00
CA TYR A 112 -3.81 16.35 10.31
C TYR A 112 -5.08 16.55 11.15
N TYR A 113 -6.14 17.01 10.51
CA TYR A 113 -7.43 17.33 11.14
C TYR A 113 -8.53 16.53 10.47
N PHE A 114 -9.37 15.91 11.29
CA PHE A 114 -10.46 15.06 10.84
C PHE A 114 -11.72 15.29 11.67
N ASP A 115 -12.84 15.57 11.02
CA ASP A 115 -14.09 15.83 11.73
C ASP A 115 -14.72 14.53 12.24
N GLU A 116 -14.76 13.52 11.38
CA GLU A 116 -15.39 12.23 11.66
C GLU A 116 -14.63 11.08 10.96
N PHE A 117 -14.31 10.06 11.75
CA PHE A 117 -13.71 8.82 11.26
C PHE A 117 -14.33 7.65 12.03
N ASP A 118 -15.10 6.83 11.32
CA ASP A 118 -15.81 5.69 11.86
C ASP A 118 -15.26 4.40 11.27
N ILE A 119 -15.02 3.41 12.14
CA ILE A 119 -14.75 2.03 11.75
C ILE A 119 -15.83 1.16 12.37
N SER A 120 -16.48 0.32 11.56
CA SER A 120 -17.38 -0.71 12.06
C SER A 120 -16.97 -2.09 11.55
N SER A 121 -17.19 -3.11 12.37
CA SER A 121 -16.95 -4.51 12.03
C SER A 121 -18.16 -5.34 12.44
N ARG A 122 -18.65 -6.19 11.54
CA ARG A 122 -19.77 -7.10 11.82
C ARG A 122 -19.56 -8.44 11.16
N PHE A 123 -20.15 -9.47 11.76
CA PHE A 123 -20.23 -10.81 11.18
C PHE A 123 -21.67 -11.13 10.80
N SER A 124 -21.88 -11.64 9.60
CA SER A 124 -23.21 -12.02 9.10
C SER A 124 -23.05 -13.12 8.06
N GLU A 125 -23.82 -14.21 8.22
CA GLU A 125 -23.81 -15.36 7.30
C GLU A 125 -22.42 -15.98 7.10
N GLY A 126 -21.59 -15.98 8.15
CA GLY A 126 -20.22 -16.49 8.10
C GLY A 126 -19.24 -15.61 7.32
N LEU A 127 -19.62 -14.38 6.96
CA LEU A 127 -18.76 -13.36 6.37
C LEU A 127 -18.49 -12.24 7.37
N ARG A 128 -17.28 -11.67 7.29
CA ARG A 128 -16.89 -10.44 7.99
C ARG A 128 -17.05 -9.25 7.06
N TYR A 129 -17.55 -8.16 7.61
CA TYR A 129 -17.66 -6.87 6.96
C TYR A 129 -16.95 -5.85 7.84
N ILE A 130 -15.97 -5.14 7.29
CA ILE A 130 -15.32 -4.00 7.94
C ILE A 130 -15.59 -2.79 7.06
N GLU A 131 -16.18 -1.75 7.63
CA GLU A 131 -16.49 -0.51 6.92
C GLU A 131 -15.76 0.64 7.58
N ILE A 132 -15.10 1.46 6.77
CA ILE A 132 -14.43 2.68 7.17
C ILE A 132 -15.16 3.83 6.49
N ASN A 133 -15.69 4.75 7.29
CA ASN A 133 -16.38 5.93 6.80
C ASN A 133 -15.75 7.19 7.38
N SER A 134 -15.13 7.98 6.51
CA SER A 134 -14.60 9.28 6.82
C SER A 134 -14.66 10.16 5.58
N PRO A 135 -15.70 11.01 5.46
CA PRO A 135 -15.96 11.80 4.26
C PRO A 135 -14.76 12.64 3.80
N ASP A 136 -13.91 13.05 4.74
CA ASP A 136 -12.76 13.91 4.48
C ASP A 136 -11.43 13.17 4.42
N ILE A 137 -11.42 11.83 4.48
CA ILE A 137 -10.19 11.04 4.55
C ILE A 137 -10.19 9.86 3.61
N ILE A 138 -11.06 8.90 3.89
CA ILE A 138 -11.10 7.59 3.29
C ILE A 138 -12.48 6.99 3.54
N GLU A 139 -13.04 6.38 2.52
CA GLU A 139 -14.28 5.63 2.58
C GLU A 139 -14.04 4.29 1.90
N GLY A 140 -14.56 3.22 2.50
CA GLY A 140 -14.44 1.91 1.89
C GLY A 140 -14.67 0.76 2.83
N ASP A 141 -14.57 -0.44 2.28
CA ASP A 141 -14.90 -1.65 2.99
C ASP A 141 -14.01 -2.84 2.63
N PHE A 142 -13.94 -3.78 3.57
CA PHE A 142 -13.52 -5.15 3.36
C PHE A 142 -14.71 -6.08 3.58
N LYS A 143 -14.90 -7.06 2.71
CA LYS A 143 -15.94 -8.06 2.82
C LYS A 143 -15.40 -9.45 2.50
N GLY A 144 -15.65 -10.43 3.35
CA GLY A 144 -15.36 -11.83 3.01
C GLY A 144 -15.02 -12.72 4.21
N LYS A 145 -14.28 -13.80 3.96
CA LYS A 145 -13.79 -14.73 4.97
C LYS A 145 -12.29 -14.56 5.11
N PHE A 146 -11.84 -13.91 6.18
CA PHE A 146 -10.41 -13.61 6.34
C PHE A 146 -10.01 -13.32 7.77
N LYS A 147 -8.70 -13.43 8.01
CA LYS A 147 -8.01 -12.94 9.20
C LYS A 147 -7.35 -11.62 8.87
N PHE A 148 -7.68 -10.59 9.64
CA PHE A 148 -7.13 -9.25 9.43
C PHE A 148 -5.62 -9.25 9.57
N LYS A 149 -5.06 -10.05 10.49
CA LYS A 149 -3.61 -10.20 10.68
C LYS A 149 -2.87 -10.78 9.46
N GLU A 150 -3.56 -11.51 8.58
CA GLU A 150 -2.97 -12.16 7.39
C GLU A 150 -3.19 -11.37 6.10
N LEU A 151 -4.01 -10.31 6.15
CA LEU A 151 -4.36 -9.53 4.96
C LEU A 151 -3.11 -9.01 4.22
N LYS A 152 -2.11 -8.51 4.94
CA LYS A 152 -0.84 -8.07 4.34
C LYS A 152 -0.15 -9.19 3.56
N LYS A 153 -0.09 -10.39 4.14
CA LYS A 153 0.54 -11.56 3.51
C LYS A 153 -0.23 -12.03 2.29
N LEU A 154 -1.57 -12.00 2.33
CA LEU A 154 -2.41 -12.30 1.17
C LEU A 154 -2.09 -11.35 0.01
N PHE A 155 -2.04 -10.04 0.25
CA PHE A 155 -1.64 -9.07 -0.78
C PHE A 155 -0.22 -9.28 -1.30
N GLU A 156 0.75 -9.50 -0.41
CA GLU A 156 2.14 -9.80 -0.79
C GLU A 156 2.21 -11.05 -1.68
N ASN A 157 1.48 -12.10 -1.32
CA ASN A 157 1.42 -13.34 -2.08
C ASN A 157 0.80 -13.15 -3.45
N SER A 158 -0.35 -12.48 -3.53
CA SER A 158 -1.05 -12.26 -4.78
C SER A 158 -0.30 -11.36 -5.76
N ILE A 159 0.40 -10.33 -5.28
CA ILE A 159 1.27 -9.49 -6.12
C ILE A 159 2.54 -10.27 -6.49
N GLY A 160 3.09 -11.03 -5.55
CA GLY A 160 4.26 -11.87 -5.73
C GLY A 160 4.06 -12.99 -6.76
N TYR A 161 2.84 -13.52 -6.90
CA TYR A 161 2.49 -14.58 -7.85
C TYR A 161 2.84 -14.28 -9.31
N ILE A 162 2.81 -12.99 -9.70
CA ILE A 162 3.23 -12.56 -11.04
C ILE A 162 4.72 -12.88 -11.27
N TYR A 163 5.51 -12.94 -10.19
CA TYR A 163 6.94 -13.18 -10.19
C TYR A 163 7.27 -14.63 -9.83
N THR A 164 7.91 -15.33 -10.75
CA THR A 164 7.97 -16.80 -10.74
C THR A 164 8.86 -17.41 -9.66
N ASN A 165 9.79 -16.63 -9.10
CA ASN A 165 10.62 -17.04 -7.95
C ASN A 165 10.22 -16.36 -6.64
N TYR A 166 9.00 -15.85 -6.57
CA TYR A 166 8.44 -15.42 -5.30
C TYR A 166 8.20 -16.63 -4.40
N ILE A 167 8.49 -16.48 -3.11
CA ILE A 167 8.24 -17.53 -2.11
C ILE A 167 7.05 -17.04 -1.28
N PRO A 168 5.87 -17.70 -1.40
CA PRO A 168 4.70 -17.30 -0.66
C PRO A 168 4.88 -17.33 0.85
N ASN A 169 4.32 -16.33 1.52
CA ASN A 169 4.11 -16.36 2.95
C ASN A 169 3.08 -17.42 3.30
N GLU A 170 3.27 -18.10 4.43
CA GLU A 170 2.25 -18.98 4.99
C GLU A 170 1.03 -18.17 5.46
N VAL A 171 -0.14 -18.57 4.96
CA VAL A 171 -1.48 -18.04 5.26
C VAL A 171 -2.46 -19.20 5.38
N GLU A 172 -3.56 -19.00 6.10
CA GLU A 172 -4.63 -19.98 6.16
C GLU A 172 -5.33 -20.12 4.81
N ALA A 173 -5.76 -21.35 4.51
CA ALA A 173 -6.47 -21.67 3.27
C ALA A 173 -7.92 -21.12 3.27
N ASN A 174 -8.51 -21.01 2.08
CA ASN A 174 -9.91 -20.62 1.87
C ASN A 174 -10.27 -19.22 2.39
N GLN A 175 -9.31 -18.30 2.43
CA GLN A 175 -9.58 -16.89 2.68
C GLN A 175 -9.94 -16.19 1.37
N SER A 176 -10.88 -15.26 1.44
CA SER A 176 -11.29 -14.42 0.31
C SER A 176 -11.79 -13.08 0.85
N VAL A 177 -11.30 -11.99 0.27
CA VAL A 177 -11.59 -10.62 0.69
C VAL A 177 -11.80 -9.74 -0.52
N ASP A 178 -13.01 -9.23 -0.66
CA ASP A 178 -13.30 -8.09 -1.50
C ASP A 178 -12.91 -6.81 -0.76
N PHE A 179 -12.32 -5.86 -1.48
CA PHE A 179 -11.96 -4.55 -0.94
C PHE A 179 -12.32 -3.45 -1.92
N ASN A 180 -12.75 -2.31 -1.40
CA ASN A 180 -13.04 -1.12 -2.19
C ASN A 180 -12.84 0.12 -1.34
N PHE A 181 -11.86 0.95 -1.69
CA PHE A 181 -11.53 2.16 -0.95
C PHE A 181 -11.36 3.36 -1.89
N THR A 182 -11.85 4.51 -1.46
CA THR A 182 -11.58 5.82 -2.05
C THR A 182 -10.91 6.70 -1.02
N ILE A 183 -9.81 7.34 -1.39
CA ILE A 183 -8.98 8.19 -0.55
C ILE A 183 -9.20 9.65 -0.95
N TYR A 184 -9.70 10.46 -0.02
CA TYR A 184 -10.00 11.88 -0.22
C TYR A 184 -8.94 12.82 0.37
N ASN A 185 -8.02 12.30 1.19
CA ASN A 185 -7.03 13.12 1.90
C ASN A 185 -5.76 12.33 2.23
N LYS A 186 -4.79 13.03 2.79
CA LYS A 186 -3.41 12.66 3.02
C LYS A 186 -3.20 11.65 4.15
N ILE A 187 -4.15 10.76 4.41
CA ILE A 187 -4.03 9.76 5.48
C ILE A 187 -2.84 8.82 5.27
N VAL A 188 -2.52 8.55 4.01
CA VAL A 188 -1.34 7.75 3.66
C VAL A 188 -0.05 8.45 4.07
N GLU A 189 0.00 9.79 4.05
CA GLU A 189 1.16 10.59 4.50
C GLU A 189 1.41 10.46 6.01
N VAL A 190 0.39 10.09 6.81
CA VAL A 190 0.56 9.82 8.26
C VAL A 190 1.43 8.59 8.49
N ILE A 191 1.33 7.60 7.60
CA ILE A 191 2.06 6.31 7.70
C ILE A 191 3.37 6.37 6.91
N TYR A 192 3.30 6.95 5.70
CA TYR A 192 4.40 7.09 4.73
C TYR A 192 4.54 8.56 4.30
N PRO A 193 5.22 9.41 5.10
CA PRO A 193 5.30 10.87 4.88
C PRO A 193 5.85 11.29 3.51
N GLU A 194 6.72 10.46 2.95
CA GLU A 194 7.33 10.67 1.64
C GLU A 194 6.37 10.42 0.46
N LEU A 195 5.24 9.74 0.69
CA LEU A 195 4.26 9.34 -0.32
C LEU A 195 2.99 10.18 -0.21
N GLN A 196 2.71 10.97 -1.24
CA GLN A 196 1.49 11.77 -1.35
C GLN A 196 0.59 11.19 -2.43
N LEU A 197 -0.67 10.96 -2.09
CA LEU A 197 -1.72 10.55 -3.01
C LEU A 197 -2.69 11.70 -3.22
N ALA A 198 -3.08 11.96 -4.47
CA ALA A 198 -4.14 12.90 -4.76
C ALA A 198 -5.50 12.40 -4.25
N LYS A 199 -6.40 13.36 -3.99
CA LYS A 199 -7.80 13.06 -3.69
C LYS A 199 -8.43 12.25 -4.82
N ASN A 200 -9.44 11.44 -4.48
CA ASN A 200 -10.12 10.53 -5.39
C ASN A 200 -9.18 9.46 -5.96
N THR A 201 -8.12 9.12 -5.22
CA THR A 201 -7.39 7.88 -5.47
C THR A 201 -8.25 6.73 -4.99
N PHE A 202 -8.48 5.72 -5.83
CA PHE A 202 -9.26 4.56 -5.43
C PHE A 202 -8.50 3.27 -5.66
N ILE A 203 -8.80 2.29 -4.83
CA ILE A 203 -8.25 0.94 -4.88
C ILE A 203 -9.38 -0.04 -4.61
N ARG A 204 -9.60 -0.98 -5.53
CA ARG A 204 -10.63 -2.00 -5.39
C ARG A 204 -10.16 -3.33 -5.96
N GLY A 205 -10.75 -4.42 -5.51
CA GLY A 205 -10.40 -5.73 -6.00
C GLY A 205 -10.80 -6.83 -5.06
N GLN A 206 -10.17 -7.99 -5.29
CA GLN A 206 -10.38 -9.20 -4.53
C GLN A 206 -9.03 -9.88 -4.31
N VAL A 207 -8.80 -10.37 -3.09
CA VAL A 207 -7.62 -11.14 -2.72
C VAL A 207 -8.05 -12.44 -2.06
N GLU A 208 -7.41 -13.55 -2.43
CA GLU A 208 -7.74 -14.88 -1.93
C GLU A 208 -6.46 -15.64 -1.50
N SER A 209 -6.65 -16.73 -0.74
CA SER A 209 -5.55 -17.68 -0.50
C SER A 209 -5.05 -18.31 -1.80
N ASP A 210 -5.95 -18.49 -2.80
CA ASP A 210 -5.57 -18.82 -4.17
C ASP A 210 -5.14 -17.55 -4.91
N GLU A 211 -3.83 -17.42 -5.08
CA GLU A 211 -3.19 -16.24 -5.68
C GLU A 211 -3.62 -16.01 -7.14
N SER A 212 -4.11 -17.04 -7.82
CA SER A 212 -4.59 -16.93 -9.21
C SER A 212 -5.90 -16.14 -9.34
N GLN A 213 -6.67 -16.02 -8.24
CA GLN A 213 -7.94 -15.29 -8.21
C GLN A 213 -7.79 -13.79 -7.91
N PHE A 214 -6.55 -13.32 -7.72
CA PHE A 214 -6.31 -11.92 -7.38
C PHE A 214 -6.72 -10.96 -8.47
N LYS A 215 -7.46 -9.93 -8.07
CA LYS A 215 -7.86 -8.80 -8.91
C LYS A 215 -7.59 -7.50 -8.18
N LEU A 216 -7.05 -6.53 -8.91
CA LEU A 216 -6.79 -5.19 -8.40
C LEU A 216 -7.10 -4.17 -9.49
N THR A 217 -7.81 -3.11 -9.14
CA THR A 217 -7.86 -1.87 -9.89
C THR A 217 -7.45 -0.76 -8.95
N PHE A 218 -6.39 -0.06 -9.29
CA PHE A 218 -5.92 1.12 -8.61
C PHE A 218 -5.91 2.28 -9.61
N LYS A 219 -6.53 3.41 -9.26
CA LYS A 219 -6.37 4.65 -10.03
C LYS A 219 -6.09 5.82 -9.12
N SER A 220 -5.22 6.71 -9.58
CA SER A 220 -4.88 7.93 -8.85
C SER A 220 -4.69 9.10 -9.81
N PRO A 221 -5.31 10.27 -9.57
CA PRO A 221 -5.02 11.46 -10.37
C PRO A 221 -3.55 11.88 -10.30
N LYS A 222 -2.90 11.65 -9.14
CA LYS A 222 -1.47 11.95 -8.97
C LYS A 222 -0.89 11.20 -7.77
N ILE A 223 0.29 10.64 -7.97
CA ILE A 223 1.15 10.11 -6.92
C ILE A 223 2.43 10.92 -6.91
N LYS A 224 2.90 11.30 -5.72
CA LYS A 224 4.21 11.94 -5.55
C LYS A 224 5.02 11.17 -4.52
N LEU A 225 6.26 10.86 -4.86
CA LEU A 225 7.24 10.25 -3.97
C LEU A 225 8.48 11.14 -4.00
N GLN A 226 8.70 11.93 -2.94
CA GLN A 226 9.77 12.93 -2.90
C GLN A 226 9.75 13.87 -4.13
N ASN A 227 10.75 13.75 -5.02
CA ASN A 227 10.91 14.55 -6.24
C ASN A 227 10.32 13.88 -7.49
N TYR A 228 9.82 12.65 -7.36
CA TYR A 228 9.16 11.92 -8.42
C TYR A 228 7.66 12.16 -8.37
N PHE A 229 7.01 12.30 -9.52
CA PHE A 229 5.56 12.27 -9.57
C PHE A 229 5.05 11.56 -10.82
N ALA A 230 3.90 10.94 -10.70
CA ALA A 230 3.11 10.39 -11.78
C ALA A 230 1.73 11.05 -11.77
N ASN A 231 1.18 11.39 -12.93
CA ASN A 231 -0.20 11.87 -13.07
C ASN A 231 -1.03 10.86 -13.87
N ASN A 232 -2.33 10.79 -13.55
CA ASN A 232 -3.32 9.90 -14.14
C ASN A 232 -2.80 8.46 -14.25
N ILE A 233 -2.63 7.83 -13.09
CA ILE A 233 -2.17 6.45 -12.98
C ILE A 233 -3.38 5.52 -13.01
N GLU A 234 -3.28 4.47 -13.80
CA GLU A 234 -4.13 3.30 -13.74
C GLU A 234 -3.27 2.04 -13.68
N LEU A 235 -3.55 1.20 -12.68
CA LEU A 235 -2.96 -0.12 -12.52
C LEU A 235 -4.11 -1.11 -12.42
N GLN A 236 -4.11 -2.10 -13.30
CA GLN A 236 -4.99 -3.25 -13.20
C GLN A 236 -4.15 -4.52 -13.11
N VAL A 237 -4.53 -5.41 -12.20
CA VAL A 237 -4.00 -6.77 -12.11
C VAL A 237 -5.18 -7.72 -12.14
N ASP A 238 -5.09 -8.76 -12.96
CA ASP A 238 -6.01 -9.87 -12.99
C ASP A 238 -5.20 -11.14 -13.27
N ASN A 239 -4.88 -11.87 -12.21
CA ASN A 239 -4.10 -13.11 -12.32
C ASN A 239 -4.89 -14.22 -13.03
N SER A 240 -6.22 -14.08 -13.17
CA SER A 240 -7.08 -15.05 -13.87
C SER A 240 -7.18 -14.78 -15.38
N ASN A 241 -6.75 -13.61 -15.85
CA ASN A 241 -6.89 -13.21 -17.25
C ASN A 241 -5.87 -13.92 -18.15
N PRO A 242 -6.31 -14.71 -19.16
CA PRO A 242 -5.41 -15.49 -20.00
C PRO A 242 -4.64 -14.66 -21.04
N VAL A 243 -5.01 -13.40 -21.27
CA VAL A 243 -4.41 -12.52 -22.28
C VAL A 243 -3.31 -11.66 -21.69
N PHE A 244 -3.58 -11.00 -20.56
CA PHE A 244 -2.59 -10.21 -19.81
C PHE A 244 -2.95 -10.22 -18.32
N ASN A 245 -1.94 -10.36 -17.46
CA ASN A 245 -2.11 -10.37 -16.02
C ASN A 245 -2.04 -8.97 -15.42
N THR A 246 -1.30 -8.05 -16.03
CA THR A 246 -1.14 -6.68 -15.53
C THR A 246 -1.23 -5.66 -16.66
N TYR A 247 -1.90 -4.54 -16.38
CA TYR A 247 -1.96 -3.36 -17.23
C TYR A 247 -1.60 -2.12 -16.40
N VAL A 248 -0.70 -1.29 -16.93
CA VAL A 248 -0.26 -0.05 -16.30
C VAL A 248 -0.36 1.08 -17.33
N GLU A 249 -1.06 2.15 -16.98
CA GLU A 249 -1.13 3.38 -17.75
C GLU A 249 -0.73 4.56 -16.87
N ILE A 250 0.14 5.43 -17.40
CA ILE A 250 0.55 6.67 -16.75
C ILE A 250 0.68 7.75 -17.82
N ASP A 251 -0.15 8.80 -17.70
CA ASP A 251 -0.14 9.93 -18.63
C ASP A 251 1.19 10.69 -18.60
N SER A 252 1.70 11.02 -17.40
CA SER A 252 2.99 11.67 -17.25
C SER A 252 3.73 11.20 -16.01
N LEU A 253 4.99 10.84 -16.19
CA LEU A 253 5.92 10.42 -15.15
C LEU A 253 7.16 11.31 -15.20
N ASN A 254 7.36 12.08 -14.14
CA ASN A 254 8.54 12.91 -13.98
C ASN A 254 9.55 12.21 -13.08
N THR A 255 10.75 11.97 -13.63
CA THR A 255 11.87 11.42 -12.87
C THR A 255 13.04 12.40 -12.88
N LYS A 256 14.05 12.14 -12.03
CA LYS A 256 15.27 12.95 -11.99
C LYS A 256 16.03 12.94 -13.33
N TYR A 257 15.95 11.84 -14.08
CA TYR A 257 16.82 11.58 -15.23
C TYR A 257 16.09 11.71 -16.57
N TYR A 258 14.82 11.30 -16.62
CA TYR A 258 14.06 11.21 -17.86
C TYR A 258 12.57 11.38 -17.58
N ASN A 259 11.95 12.32 -18.29
CA ASN A 259 10.51 12.50 -18.26
C ASN A 259 9.88 11.59 -19.30
N VAL A 260 8.80 10.94 -18.89
CA VAL A 260 8.05 9.98 -19.67
C VAL A 260 6.61 10.47 -19.78
N SER A 261 6.00 10.30 -20.94
CA SER A 261 4.55 10.51 -21.11
C SER A 261 3.91 9.38 -21.90
N ASN A 262 2.59 9.25 -21.78
CA ASN A 262 1.79 8.20 -22.44
C ASN A 262 2.39 6.81 -22.20
N PHE A 263 2.79 6.53 -20.96
CA PHE A 263 3.37 5.25 -20.60
C PHE A 263 2.26 4.20 -20.52
N ASN A 264 2.45 3.13 -21.27
CA ASN A 264 1.62 1.94 -21.22
C ASN A 264 2.52 0.72 -21.01
N LEU A 265 2.08 -0.23 -20.20
CA LEU A 265 2.72 -1.52 -20.03
C LEU A 265 1.66 -2.61 -19.86
N ILE A 266 1.79 -3.67 -20.66
CA ILE A 266 1.07 -4.92 -20.45
C ILE A 266 2.06 -6.04 -20.15
N ASN A 267 1.59 -6.99 -19.36
CA ASN A 267 2.36 -8.16 -19.00
C ASN A 267 1.52 -9.44 -19.04
N VAL A 268 2.14 -10.54 -19.47
CA VAL A 268 1.64 -11.91 -19.31
C VAL A 268 2.75 -12.82 -18.79
N THR A 269 2.44 -13.70 -17.84
CA THR A 269 3.36 -14.72 -17.33
C THR A 269 3.06 -16.08 -17.98
N VAL A 270 4.08 -16.70 -18.59
CA VAL A 270 3.99 -18.01 -19.22
C VAL A 270 5.25 -18.81 -18.92
N ASN A 271 5.10 -20.04 -18.40
CA ASN A 271 6.20 -20.99 -18.13
C ASN A 271 7.40 -20.30 -17.45
N ASP A 272 7.17 -19.73 -16.27
CA ASP A 272 8.16 -19.04 -15.45
C ASP A 272 8.84 -17.82 -16.09
N THR A 273 8.25 -17.28 -17.18
CA THR A 273 8.74 -16.11 -17.90
C THR A 273 7.70 -15.02 -17.94
N LEU A 274 8.10 -13.84 -17.49
CA LEU A 274 7.31 -12.61 -17.49
C LEU A 274 7.51 -11.89 -18.83
N PHE A 275 6.56 -11.99 -19.75
CA PHE A 275 6.60 -11.26 -21.03
C PHE A 275 5.95 -9.89 -20.89
N MET A 276 6.62 -8.85 -21.37
CA MET A 276 6.20 -7.47 -21.22
C MET A 276 6.22 -6.75 -22.56
N ARG A 277 5.23 -5.90 -22.79
CA ARG A 277 5.22 -4.91 -23.86
C ARG A 277 4.99 -3.55 -23.23
N SER A 278 5.84 -2.59 -23.54
CA SER A 278 5.73 -1.23 -23.06
C SER A 278 5.87 -0.23 -24.21
N GLU A 279 5.01 0.78 -24.19
CA GLU A 279 4.99 1.87 -25.15
C GLU A 279 5.00 3.19 -24.39
N PHE A 280 5.88 4.12 -24.75
CA PHE A 280 5.93 5.44 -24.11
C PHE A 280 6.68 6.48 -24.95
N ASN A 281 6.43 7.75 -24.64
CA ASN A 281 7.18 8.89 -25.17
C ASN A 281 8.16 9.43 -24.15
N GLY A 282 9.20 10.12 -24.63
CA GLY A 282 10.08 10.87 -23.74
C GLY A 282 11.04 11.83 -24.41
N GLY A 283 12.08 12.18 -23.66
CA GLY A 283 13.13 13.10 -24.08
C GLY A 283 12.76 14.55 -23.80
N LYS A 284 13.75 15.45 -23.87
CA LYS A 284 13.56 16.87 -23.49
C LYS A 284 12.46 17.58 -24.27
N ARG A 285 12.18 17.15 -25.50
CA ARG A 285 11.14 17.70 -26.38
C ARG A 285 9.90 16.81 -26.48
N ASN A 286 9.83 15.73 -25.70
CA ASN A 286 8.80 14.70 -25.78
C ASN A 286 8.58 14.13 -27.20
N LYS A 287 9.69 13.91 -27.92
CA LYS A 287 9.69 13.41 -29.31
C LYS A 287 10.32 12.03 -29.45
N ASP A 288 10.96 11.54 -28.39
CA ASP A 288 11.47 10.18 -28.41
C ASP A 288 10.29 9.22 -28.21
N ASN A 289 10.33 8.07 -28.89
CA ASN A 289 9.29 7.04 -28.82
C ASN A 289 9.95 5.70 -28.53
N PHE A 290 9.34 4.92 -27.65
CA PHE A 290 9.85 3.62 -27.23
C PHE A 290 8.75 2.59 -27.40
N ASN A 291 8.98 1.59 -28.24
CA ASN A 291 8.11 0.42 -28.43
C ASN A 291 8.92 -0.82 -28.05
N LEU A 292 8.84 -1.21 -26.78
CA LEU A 292 9.69 -2.25 -26.20
C LEU A 292 8.89 -3.52 -25.96
N SER A 293 9.37 -4.62 -26.54
CA SER A 293 8.96 -5.97 -26.19
C SER A 293 10.13 -6.66 -25.50
N PHE A 294 9.95 -7.06 -24.25
CA PHE A 294 11.01 -7.67 -23.46
C PHE A 294 10.43 -8.73 -22.54
N TYR A 295 11.30 -9.50 -21.91
CA TYR A 295 10.91 -10.53 -20.98
C TYR A 295 11.87 -10.56 -19.81
N HIS A 296 11.35 -11.01 -18.68
CA HIS A 296 12.13 -11.31 -17.49
C HIS A 296 11.93 -12.78 -17.12
N THR A 297 13.02 -13.45 -16.74
CA THR A 297 13.01 -14.82 -16.22
C THR A 297 14.21 -15.02 -15.32
N ILE A 298 14.32 -16.20 -14.71
CA ILE A 298 15.47 -16.57 -13.88
C ILE A 298 16.12 -17.81 -14.49
N ASN A 299 17.44 -17.74 -14.67
CA ASN A 299 18.20 -18.85 -15.24
C ASN A 299 18.54 -19.93 -14.18
N GLU A 300 19.14 -21.03 -14.63
CA GLU A 300 19.57 -22.14 -13.77
C GLU A 300 20.59 -21.72 -12.69
N ALA A 301 21.33 -20.62 -12.90
CA ALA A 301 22.24 -20.05 -11.92
C ALA A 301 21.54 -19.12 -10.91
N ASN A 302 20.19 -19.06 -10.93
CA ASN A 302 19.36 -18.18 -10.13
C ASN A 302 19.67 -16.67 -10.35
N GLU A 303 20.15 -16.33 -11.54
CA GLU A 303 20.35 -14.96 -11.98
C GLU A 303 19.09 -14.45 -12.70
N SER A 304 18.76 -13.19 -12.46
CA SER A 304 17.72 -12.47 -13.17
C SER A 304 18.16 -12.20 -14.61
N VAL A 305 17.34 -12.57 -15.58
CA VAL A 305 17.61 -12.40 -17.01
C VAL A 305 16.55 -11.49 -17.61
N ILE A 306 16.99 -10.35 -18.13
CA ILE A 306 16.14 -9.47 -18.96
C ILE A 306 16.55 -9.67 -20.41
N GLY A 307 15.63 -10.17 -21.24
CA GLY A 307 15.86 -10.30 -22.68
C GLY A 307 14.95 -9.40 -23.50
N PHE A 308 15.45 -8.90 -24.62
CA PHE A 308 14.70 -8.06 -25.54
C PHE A 308 14.23 -8.89 -26.74
N LYS A 309 12.95 -8.79 -27.06
CA LYS A 309 12.38 -9.25 -28.34
C LYS A 309 12.49 -8.11 -29.36
N GLN A 310 12.04 -8.38 -30.59
CA GLN A 310 11.97 -7.36 -31.63
C GLN A 310 11.24 -6.12 -31.10
N SER A 311 11.96 -5.01 -31.07
CA SER A 311 11.52 -3.73 -30.52
C SER A 311 12.06 -2.60 -31.38
N ASP A 312 11.50 -1.41 -31.24
CA ASP A 312 12.06 -0.22 -31.86
C ASP A 312 11.98 1.00 -30.95
N VAL A 313 12.99 1.85 -31.06
CA VAL A 313 13.05 3.12 -30.34
C VAL A 313 13.42 4.22 -31.33
N THR A 314 12.75 5.35 -31.25
CA THR A 314 13.08 6.55 -32.02
C THR A 314 13.63 7.60 -31.06
N ILE A 315 14.90 7.98 -31.23
CA ILE A 315 15.57 8.95 -30.37
C ILE A 315 16.11 10.07 -31.25
N LYS A 316 15.72 11.32 -30.98
CA LYS A 316 16.09 12.49 -31.79
C LYS A 316 15.90 12.24 -33.30
N ASP A 317 14.71 11.79 -33.68
CA ASP A 317 14.31 11.51 -35.07
C ASP A 317 15.09 10.35 -35.75
N ASN A 318 15.91 9.60 -35.02
CA ASN A 318 16.60 8.42 -35.52
C ASN A 318 15.94 7.15 -34.97
N LYS A 319 15.49 6.27 -35.87
CA LYS A 319 14.90 4.97 -35.51
C LYS A 319 16.00 3.92 -35.32
N TRP A 320 15.88 3.16 -34.24
CA TRP A 320 16.78 2.07 -33.85
C TRP A 320 15.94 0.83 -33.62
N ASN A 321 16.26 -0.24 -34.32
CA ASN A 321 15.62 -1.53 -34.09
C ASN A 321 16.49 -2.36 -33.14
N ILE A 322 15.83 -3.09 -32.25
CA ILE A 322 16.45 -3.97 -31.25
C ILE A 322 16.01 -5.39 -31.57
N ASN A 323 16.97 -6.33 -31.57
CA ASN A 323 16.77 -7.74 -31.85
C ASN A 323 15.96 -8.00 -33.15
N GLU A 324 16.39 -7.40 -34.26
CA GLU A 324 15.76 -7.59 -35.59
C GLU A 324 15.75 -9.07 -36.03
N LEU A 325 16.78 -9.82 -35.66
CA LEU A 325 16.93 -11.23 -36.01
C LEU A 325 16.10 -12.18 -35.13
N GLN A 326 15.41 -11.64 -34.10
CA GLN A 326 14.63 -12.41 -33.11
C GLN A 326 15.43 -13.55 -32.46
N ASP A 327 16.72 -13.31 -32.20
CA ASP A 327 17.60 -14.29 -31.56
C ASP A 327 17.52 -14.22 -30.02
N LYS A 328 18.19 -15.15 -29.34
CA LYS A 328 18.22 -15.27 -27.88
C LYS A 328 19.42 -14.56 -27.22
N PHE A 329 20.23 -13.85 -28.00
CA PHE A 329 21.47 -13.27 -27.52
C PHE A 329 21.27 -11.91 -26.86
N HIS A 330 20.20 -11.19 -27.21
CA HIS A 330 19.87 -9.87 -26.69
C HIS A 330 19.34 -9.92 -25.25
N LYS A 331 20.21 -10.23 -24.28
CA LYS A 331 19.84 -10.37 -22.88
C LYS A 331 20.93 -9.91 -21.91
N ILE A 332 20.49 -9.47 -20.75
CA ILE A 332 21.31 -9.05 -19.62
C ILE A 332 20.99 -9.98 -18.45
N SER A 333 22.02 -10.60 -17.88
CA SER A 333 21.89 -11.42 -16.68
C SER A 333 22.56 -10.75 -15.50
N PHE A 334 21.91 -10.75 -14.34
CA PHE A 334 22.44 -10.18 -13.10
C PHE A 334 21.98 -10.95 -11.87
N ASP A 335 22.83 -10.97 -10.85
CA ASP A 335 22.48 -11.55 -9.55
C ASP A 335 21.64 -10.57 -8.71
N LYS A 336 20.90 -11.08 -7.71
CA LYS A 336 20.05 -10.25 -6.84
C LYS A 336 20.82 -9.15 -6.08
N LYS A 337 22.13 -9.32 -5.84
CA LYS A 337 22.96 -8.31 -5.16
C LYS A 337 23.56 -7.29 -6.12
N LEU A 338 23.31 -7.41 -7.44
CA LEU A 338 23.92 -6.60 -8.50
C LEU A 338 25.46 -6.60 -8.46
N THR A 339 26.05 -7.66 -7.90
CA THR A 339 27.51 -7.82 -7.80
C THR A 339 28.12 -8.39 -9.06
N LYS A 340 27.29 -9.02 -9.91
CA LYS A 340 27.66 -9.64 -11.17
C LYS A 340 26.71 -9.16 -12.26
N LEU A 341 27.27 -8.50 -13.27
CA LEU A 341 26.57 -8.11 -14.48
C LEU A 341 27.22 -8.84 -15.65
N ILE A 342 26.51 -9.82 -16.22
CA ILE A 342 26.92 -10.45 -17.48
C ILE A 342 26.01 -9.90 -18.57
N SER A 343 26.59 -9.11 -19.46
CA SER A 343 25.97 -8.87 -20.76
C SER A 343 26.42 -9.93 -21.74
N ILE A 344 25.45 -10.52 -22.42
CA ILE A 344 25.71 -11.22 -23.68
C ILE A 344 25.17 -10.27 -24.77
N SER A 345 26.06 -9.84 -25.66
CA SER A 345 25.81 -8.95 -26.82
C SER A 345 25.35 -7.50 -26.60
N LEU A 346 25.63 -6.83 -25.45
CA LEU A 346 25.58 -5.34 -25.42
C LEU A 346 26.58 -4.71 -26.40
N GLU A 347 27.70 -5.37 -26.72
CA GLU A 347 28.67 -4.88 -27.71
C GLU A 347 28.08 -4.77 -29.13
N LEU A 348 26.94 -5.41 -29.41
CA LEU A 348 26.20 -5.25 -30.67
C LEU A 348 25.09 -4.18 -30.62
N ILE A 349 24.85 -3.52 -29.47
CA ILE A 349 23.69 -2.63 -29.22
C ILE A 349 23.72 -1.31 -30.00
N MET A 350 24.80 -0.99 -30.71
CA MET A 350 24.81 0.11 -31.66
C MET A 350 25.56 -0.26 -32.94
N LYS A 351 25.06 -1.23 -33.73
CA LYS A 351 25.30 -1.16 -35.18
C LYS A 351 24.55 0.06 -35.72
N MET A 352 25.17 1.23 -35.58
CA MET A 352 24.70 2.51 -36.11
C MET A 352 24.56 2.39 -37.62
N LYS A 353 23.33 2.22 -38.11
CA LYS A 353 23.00 2.48 -39.51
C LYS A 353 22.20 3.76 -39.55
N LYS A 354 22.91 4.89 -39.73
CA LYS A 354 22.29 6.15 -40.13
C LYS A 354 21.59 5.88 -41.46
N LEU A 355 20.27 5.90 -41.50
CA LEU A 355 19.54 5.99 -42.77
C LEU A 355 19.84 7.39 -43.31
N ASN A 356 20.78 7.47 -44.25
CA ASN A 356 20.95 8.69 -45.04
C ASN A 356 19.63 8.95 -45.76
N SER A 357 19.10 10.17 -45.61
CA SER A 357 18.14 10.73 -46.57
C SER A 357 18.74 10.62 -47.98
N PRO A 358 17.98 10.26 -49.02
CA PRO A 358 18.46 10.44 -50.38
C PRO A 358 18.67 11.94 -50.59
N ASP A 359 19.86 12.31 -51.05
CA ASP A 359 20.23 13.68 -51.38
C ASP A 359 19.24 14.32 -52.38
N SER A 360 18.98 15.60 -52.12
CA SER A 360 18.60 16.71 -53.02
C SER A 360 18.09 16.41 -54.43
#